data_AF-A0A7C4FLZ9-F1
#
_entry.id   AF-A0A7C4FLZ9-F1
#
_cell.length_a   1.000
_cell.length_b   1.000
_cell.length_c   1.000
_cell.angle_alpha   90.00
_cell.angle_beta   90.00
_cell.angle_gamma   90.00
#
_symmetry.space_group_name_H-M   'P 1'
#
loop_
_entity.id
_entity.type
_entity.pdbx_description
1 polymer ?
#
loop_
_entity_poly.entity_id
_entity_poly.type
_entity_poly.pdbx_seq_one_letter_code
_entity_poly.pdbx_strand_id
1 'polypeptide(L)'
;MNWRLLNKLILIITPWRYKNNQSEKKLKYSTIKVCLYCSFISVIFLILLLLFAVVSRIFFPLPMYRLKPMPSVVVYDRNGKILRGFTAPDEMWRINARIDEVSPRLRAAVLNYEDRWFRFHPGFNPISIIRAGITNAKAGQILCGGSTITMQVARMMEPKPRTIKSKLIEL
;
A
#
# COMPACT_ATOMS: atom_id res chain seq x y z
N MET A 1 -20.87 -61.14 46.40
CA MET A 1 -20.67 -59.71 46.08
C MET A 1 -21.26 -59.44 44.71
N ASN A 2 -22.39 -58.73 44.65
CA ASN A 2 -23.26 -58.70 43.47
C ASN A 2 -22.73 -57.70 42.44
N TRP A 3 -22.02 -58.18 41.41
CA TRP A 3 -21.43 -57.37 40.32
C TRP A 3 -22.43 -56.41 39.65
N ARG A 4 -23.73 -56.75 39.69
CA ARG A 4 -24.83 -55.90 39.22
C ARG A 4 -25.03 -54.62 40.03
N LEU A 5 -24.68 -54.60 41.33
CA LEU A 5 -24.79 -53.41 42.17
C LEU A 5 -23.63 -52.43 41.93
N LEU A 6 -22.42 -52.94 41.67
CA LEU A 6 -21.24 -52.13 41.33
C LEU A 6 -21.43 -51.37 40.00
N ASN A 7 -21.95 -52.03 38.96
CA ASN A 7 -22.24 -51.38 37.68
C ASN A 7 -23.36 -50.32 37.77
N LYS A 8 -24.35 -50.53 38.64
CA LYS A 8 -25.40 -49.52 38.90
C LYS A 8 -24.84 -48.27 39.60
N LEU A 9 -23.91 -48.44 40.54
CA LEU A 9 -23.24 -47.32 41.21
C LEU A 9 -22.36 -46.50 40.25
N ILE A 10 -21.63 -47.15 39.33
CA ILE A 10 -20.80 -46.46 38.34
C ILE A 10 -21.67 -45.58 37.42
N LEU A 11 -22.82 -46.08 36.95
CA LEU A 11 -23.74 -45.32 36.11
C LEU A 11 -24.36 -44.10 36.80
N ILE A 12 -24.51 -44.11 38.14
CA ILE A 12 -25.03 -42.99 38.93
C ILE A 12 -23.97 -41.89 39.13
N ILE A 13 -22.68 -42.26 39.17
CA ILE A 13 -21.57 -41.32 39.40
C ILE A 13 -21.02 -40.74 38.07
N THR A 14 -21.14 -41.46 36.96
CA THR A 14 -20.66 -40.99 35.64
C THR A 14 -21.58 -40.10 34.76
N PRO A 15 -22.83 -39.70 35.11
CA PRO A 15 -23.62 -38.83 34.24
C PRO A 15 -22.93 -37.48 33.98
N TRP A 16 -22.23 -36.96 34.99
CA TRP A 16 -21.50 -35.69 34.92
C TRP A 16 -20.35 -35.73 33.92
N ARG A 17 -19.58 -36.83 33.89
CA ARG A 17 -18.42 -36.99 33.02
C ARG A 17 -18.80 -37.21 31.54
N TYR A 18 -19.95 -37.82 31.26
CA TYR A 18 -20.44 -37.99 29.89
C TYR A 18 -21.05 -36.70 29.32
N LYS A 19 -21.77 -35.94 30.16
CA LYS A 19 -22.42 -34.68 29.75
C LYS A 19 -21.40 -33.56 29.46
N ASN A 20 -20.33 -33.45 30.25
CA ASN A 20 -19.24 -32.49 30.01
C ASN A 20 -18.46 -32.78 28.72
N ASN A 21 -18.28 -34.05 28.35
CA ASN A 21 -17.52 -34.42 27.15
C ASN A 21 -18.30 -34.11 25.84
N GLN A 22 -19.64 -34.13 25.90
CA GLN A 22 -20.52 -33.75 24.78
C GLN A 22 -20.66 -32.23 24.63
N SER A 23 -20.71 -31.48 25.74
CA SER A 23 -20.69 -30.01 25.68
C SER A 23 -19.34 -29.48 25.21
N GLU A 24 -18.22 -30.03 25.68
CA GLU A 24 -16.88 -29.69 25.19
C GLU A 24 -16.68 -30.04 23.70
N LYS A 25 -17.17 -31.20 23.25
CA LYS A 25 -17.15 -31.56 21.82
C LYS A 25 -18.01 -30.61 20.99
N LYS A 26 -19.23 -30.25 21.42
CA LYS A 26 -20.07 -29.27 20.72
C LYS A 26 -19.42 -27.88 20.69
N LEU A 27 -18.80 -27.45 21.78
CA LEU A 27 -18.10 -26.18 21.85
C LEU A 27 -16.89 -26.16 20.89
N LYS A 28 -16.05 -27.22 20.91
CA LYS A 28 -14.93 -27.40 19.97
C LYS A 28 -15.39 -27.44 18.51
N TYR A 29 -16.46 -28.20 18.19
CA TYR A 29 -17.00 -28.31 16.83
C TYR A 29 -17.59 -26.98 16.34
N SER A 30 -18.21 -26.21 17.23
CA SER A 30 -18.72 -24.86 16.95
C SER A 30 -17.56 -23.88 16.65
N THR A 31 -16.51 -23.87 17.49
CA THR A 31 -15.33 -23.01 17.25
C THR A 31 -14.59 -23.37 15.96
N ILE A 32 -14.48 -24.66 15.60
CA ILE A 32 -13.86 -25.10 14.34
C ILE A 32 -14.67 -24.63 13.14
N LYS A 33 -16.01 -24.75 13.18
CA LYS A 33 -16.89 -24.25 12.12
C LYS A 33 -16.79 -22.73 11.93
N VAL A 34 -16.73 -21.98 13.04
CA VAL A 34 -16.55 -20.52 12.99
C VAL A 34 -15.19 -20.16 12.38
N CYS A 35 -14.10 -20.83 12.77
CA CYS A 35 -12.78 -20.58 12.18
C CYS A 35 -12.74 -20.91 10.68
N LEU A 36 -13.36 -22.00 10.26
CA LEU A 36 -13.47 -22.37 8.84
C LEU A 36 -14.29 -21.34 8.04
N TYR A 37 -15.36 -20.82 8.61
CA TYR A 37 -16.19 -19.80 7.97
C TYR A 37 -15.45 -18.45 7.86
N CYS A 38 -14.76 -18.01 8.93
CA CYS A 38 -13.90 -16.84 8.89
C CYS A 38 -12.77 -16.98 7.86
N SER A 39 -12.14 -18.16 7.78
CA SER A 39 -11.13 -18.45 6.77
C SER A 39 -11.71 -18.37 5.36
N PHE A 40 -12.89 -18.94 5.11
CA PHE A 40 -13.55 -18.91 3.82
C PHE A 40 -13.92 -17.48 3.38
N ILE A 41 -14.48 -16.68 4.29
CA ILE A 41 -14.78 -15.26 4.03
C ILE A 41 -13.49 -14.49 3.70
N SER A 42 -12.40 -14.72 4.44
CA SER A 42 -11.14 -14.03 4.19
C SER A 42 -10.56 -14.37 2.81
N VAL A 43 -10.69 -15.62 2.35
CA VAL A 43 -10.27 -16.04 1.01
C VAL A 43 -11.11 -15.36 -0.06
N ILE A 44 -12.44 -15.32 0.10
CA ILE A 44 -13.33 -14.59 -0.83
C ILE A 44 -12.96 -13.12 -0.89
N PHE A 45 -12.71 -12.48 0.25
CA PHE A 45 -12.32 -11.07 0.30
C PHE A 45 -11.00 -10.82 -0.44
N LEU A 46 -9.99 -11.67 -0.24
CA LEU A 46 -8.72 -11.61 -0.98
C LEU A 46 -8.92 -11.79 -2.49
N ILE A 47 -9.79 -12.71 -2.92
CA ILE A 47 -10.12 -12.91 -4.34
C ILE A 47 -10.78 -11.67 -4.92
N LEU A 48 -11.74 -11.07 -4.21
CA LEU A 48 -12.40 -9.84 -4.64
C LEU A 48 -11.43 -8.66 -4.73
N LEU A 49 -10.50 -8.54 -3.77
CA LEU A 49 -9.47 -7.51 -3.77
C LEU A 49 -8.51 -7.68 -4.96
N LEU A 50 -8.12 -8.92 -5.25
CA LEU A 50 -7.29 -9.24 -6.41
C LEU A 50 -8.03 -8.96 -7.73
N LEU A 51 -9.30 -9.37 -7.83
CA LEU A 51 -10.15 -9.10 -9.00
C LEU A 51 -10.28 -7.59 -9.21
N PHE A 52 -10.54 -6.83 -8.15
CA PHE A 52 -10.60 -5.37 -8.20
C PHE A 52 -9.26 -4.76 -8.68
N ALA A 53 -8.13 -5.26 -8.18
CA ALA A 53 -6.81 -4.81 -8.63
C ALA A 53 -6.54 -5.12 -10.12
N VAL A 54 -7.00 -6.27 -10.63
CA VAL A 54 -6.89 -6.64 -12.05
C VAL A 54 -7.81 -5.78 -12.92
N VAL A 55 -9.09 -5.68 -12.54
CA VAL A 55 -10.10 -4.87 -13.24
C VAL A 55 -9.66 -3.41 -13.31
N SER A 56 -9.24 -2.84 -12.18
CA SER A 56 -8.76 -1.44 -12.15
C SER A 56 -7.59 -1.21 -13.09
N ARG A 57 -6.63 -2.15 -13.22
CA ARG A 57 -5.55 -2.03 -14.21
C ARG A 57 -6.01 -2.10 -15.66
N ILE A 58 -7.07 -2.83 -15.94
CA ILE A 58 -7.64 -2.94 -17.30
C ILE A 58 -8.37 -1.65 -17.68
N PHE A 59 -9.18 -1.11 -16.77
CA PHE A 59 -9.94 0.12 -17.02
C PHE A 59 -9.09 1.39 -16.92
N PHE A 60 -8.05 1.38 -16.08
CA PHE A 60 -7.14 2.51 -15.87
C PHE A 60 -5.68 2.08 -16.11
N PRO A 61 -5.31 1.77 -17.37
CA PRO A 61 -3.95 1.38 -17.69
C PRO A 61 -2.99 2.55 -17.44
N LEU A 62 -1.91 2.31 -16.70
CA LEU A 62 -0.89 3.32 -16.46
C LEU A 62 -0.20 3.65 -17.79
N PRO A 63 -0.21 4.92 -18.26
CA PRO A 63 0.38 5.29 -19.54
C PRO A 63 1.91 5.28 -19.44
N MET A 64 2.51 4.11 -19.61
CA MET A 64 3.96 3.88 -19.44
C MET A 64 4.84 4.79 -20.31
N TYR A 65 4.34 5.21 -21.47
CA TYR A 65 5.05 6.14 -22.36
C TYR A 65 5.32 7.50 -21.69
N ARG A 66 4.49 7.92 -20.72
CA ARG A 66 4.67 9.18 -19.98
C ARG A 66 5.68 9.09 -18.85
N LEU A 67 6.09 7.89 -18.44
CA LEU A 67 7.17 7.69 -17.45
C LEU A 67 8.55 7.96 -18.05
N LYS A 68 8.67 7.99 -19.38
CA LYS A 68 9.92 8.22 -20.10
C LYS A 68 9.75 9.39 -21.07
N PRO A 69 9.58 10.63 -20.56
CA PRO A 69 9.52 11.80 -21.42
C PRO A 69 10.83 11.95 -22.20
N MET A 70 10.77 12.61 -23.37
CA MET A 70 11.95 12.82 -24.20
C MET A 70 13.02 13.60 -23.42
N PRO A 71 14.29 13.14 -23.42
CA PRO A 71 15.37 13.84 -22.76
C PRO A 71 15.82 15.06 -23.58
N SER A 72 16.55 15.94 -22.90
CA SER A 72 17.35 16.99 -23.53
C SER A 72 18.45 16.40 -24.41
N VAL A 73 18.70 17.04 -25.55
CA VAL A 73 19.88 16.73 -26.38
C VAL A 73 21.09 17.43 -25.77
N VAL A 74 22.15 16.70 -25.48
CA VAL A 74 23.40 17.25 -24.95
C VAL A 74 24.53 16.91 -25.91
N VAL A 75 25.23 17.94 -26.37
CA VAL A 75 26.40 17.85 -27.23
C VAL A 75 27.64 17.85 -26.35
N TYR A 76 28.47 16.82 -26.53
CA TYR A 76 29.72 16.64 -25.81
C TYR A 76 30.92 16.84 -26.74
N ASP A 77 32.06 17.24 -26.18
CA ASP A 77 33.33 17.21 -26.88
C ASP A 77 33.93 15.79 -26.92
N ARG A 78 35.08 15.64 -27.57
CA ARG A 78 35.82 14.36 -27.66
C ARG A 78 36.29 13.79 -26.32
N ASN A 79 36.34 14.62 -25.28
CA ASN A 79 36.76 14.27 -23.93
C ASN A 79 35.55 14.06 -23.00
N GLY A 80 34.32 14.12 -23.51
CA GLY A 80 33.08 13.97 -22.73
C GLY A 80 32.65 15.23 -21.95
N LYS A 81 33.24 16.40 -22.22
CA LYS A 81 32.80 17.67 -21.62
C LYS A 81 31.58 18.21 -22.35
N ILE A 82 30.59 18.68 -21.60
CA ILE A 82 29.38 19.30 -22.18
C ILE A 82 29.78 20.58 -22.93
N LEU A 83 29.44 20.65 -24.21
CA LEU A 83 29.58 21.84 -25.05
C LEU A 83 28.29 22.66 -25.06
N ARG A 84 27.15 21.98 -25.21
CA ARG A 84 25.83 22.61 -25.27
C ARG A 84 24.75 21.61 -24.91
N GLY A 85 23.75 22.06 -24.15
CA GLY A 85 22.50 21.34 -23.99
C GLY A 85 21.36 22.07 -24.69
N PHE A 86 20.40 21.30 -25.18
CA PHE A 86 19.12 21.79 -25.71
C PHE A 86 18.00 21.32 -24.79
N THR A 87 16.94 22.09 -24.71
CA THR A 87 15.72 21.67 -24.01
C THR A 87 15.06 20.51 -24.75
N ALA A 88 14.30 19.69 -24.01
CA ALA A 88 13.40 18.73 -24.63
C ALA A 88 12.31 19.45 -25.44
N PRO A 89 11.53 18.74 -26.28
CA PRO A 89 10.49 19.35 -27.13
C PRO A 89 9.41 20.12 -26.37
N ASP A 90 9.23 19.82 -25.09
CA ASP A 90 8.33 20.52 -24.17
C ASP A 90 9.04 21.60 -23.34
N GLU A 91 10.18 22.08 -23.82
CA GLU A 91 10.98 23.18 -23.25
C GLU A 91 11.59 22.89 -21.86
N MET A 92 11.48 21.65 -21.38
CA MET A 92 12.04 21.26 -20.09
C MET A 92 13.48 20.73 -20.22
N TRP A 93 14.31 21.03 -19.22
CA TRP A 93 15.64 20.45 -19.10
C TRP A 93 15.56 19.05 -18.49
N ARG A 94 16.01 18.03 -19.25
CA ARG A 94 16.02 16.64 -18.80
C ARG A 94 17.30 15.93 -19.21
N ILE A 95 18.27 15.87 -18.30
CA ILE A 95 19.46 15.05 -18.48
C ILE A 95 19.17 13.68 -17.88
N ASN A 96 19.25 12.64 -18.71
CA ASN A 96 19.10 11.27 -18.21
C ASN A 96 20.26 10.97 -17.26
N ALA A 97 19.92 10.52 -16.06
CA ALA A 97 20.87 10.06 -15.07
C ALA A 97 20.44 8.69 -14.57
N ARG A 98 21.41 7.80 -14.35
CA ARG A 98 21.19 6.55 -13.64
C ARG A 98 21.22 6.79 -12.13
N ILE A 99 20.54 5.93 -11.37
CA ILE A 99 20.42 6.12 -9.92
C ILE A 99 21.76 6.02 -9.17
N ASP A 100 22.75 5.35 -9.76
CA ASP A 100 24.13 5.19 -9.31
C ASP A 100 25.01 6.40 -9.64
N GLU A 101 24.66 7.18 -10.66
CA GLU A 101 25.32 8.46 -10.99
C GLU A 101 24.89 9.58 -10.02
N VAL A 102 23.73 9.42 -9.37
CA VAL A 102 23.22 10.38 -8.39
C VAL A 102 23.88 10.16 -7.03
N SER A 103 24.49 11.22 -6.49
CA SER A 103 25.13 11.21 -5.17
C SER A 103 24.24 10.56 -4.10
N PRO A 104 24.75 9.60 -3.31
CA PRO A 104 24.00 8.98 -2.22
C PRO A 104 23.44 9.99 -1.22
N ARG A 105 24.17 11.10 -0.98
CA ARG A 105 23.72 12.18 -0.09
C ARG A 105 22.51 12.92 -0.65
N LEU A 106 22.49 13.18 -1.96
CA LEU A 106 21.35 13.81 -2.61
C LEU A 106 20.12 12.90 -2.56
N ARG A 107 20.27 11.61 -2.87
CA ARG A 107 19.17 10.63 -2.76
C ARG A 107 18.61 10.59 -1.34
N ALA A 108 19.50 10.55 -0.33
CA ALA A 108 19.08 10.55 1.07
C ALA A 108 18.39 11.86 1.47
N ALA A 109 18.89 13.01 1.01
CA ALA A 109 18.27 14.31 1.28
C ALA A 109 16.85 14.38 0.70
N VAL A 110 16.67 14.06 -0.59
CA VAL A 110 15.35 14.08 -1.24
C VAL A 110 14.38 13.15 -0.53
N LEU A 111 14.78 11.91 -0.22
CA LEU A 111 13.93 10.99 0.52
C LEU A 111 13.58 11.55 1.91
N ASN A 112 14.52 12.08 2.67
CA ASN A 112 14.22 12.56 4.02
C ASN A 112 13.36 13.81 4.07
N TYR A 113 13.52 14.73 3.10
CA TYR A 113 12.79 15.99 3.04
C TYR A 113 11.43 15.86 2.36
N GLU A 114 11.33 15.13 1.24
CA GLU A 114 10.09 15.00 0.49
C GLU A 114 9.23 13.82 0.98
N ASP A 115 9.85 12.68 1.29
CA ASP A 115 9.10 11.44 1.55
C ASP A 115 9.87 10.42 2.41
N ARG A 116 9.95 10.71 3.71
CA ARG A 116 10.74 9.91 4.67
C ARG A 116 10.34 8.44 4.70
N TRP A 117 9.06 8.14 4.43
CA TRP A 117 8.50 6.80 4.46
C TRP A 117 8.29 6.20 3.08
N PHE A 118 8.96 6.73 2.05
CA PHE A 118 8.83 6.29 0.66
C PHE A 118 8.84 4.77 0.47
N ARG A 119 9.69 4.06 1.23
CA ARG A 119 9.86 2.60 1.15
C ARG A 119 8.81 1.78 1.91
N PHE A 120 8.02 2.43 2.76
CA PHE A 120 7.09 1.77 3.69
C PHE A 120 5.63 1.93 3.30
N HIS A 121 5.33 2.73 2.28
CA HIS A 121 3.96 2.96 1.83
C HIS A 121 3.76 2.52 0.36
N PRO A 122 2.54 2.13 -0.02
CA PRO A 122 2.26 1.62 -1.37
C PRO A 122 2.14 2.71 -2.45
N GLY A 123 2.38 3.98 -2.11
CA GLY A 123 2.37 5.09 -3.07
C GLY A 123 1.88 6.39 -2.46
N PHE A 124 0.98 6.33 -1.48
CA PHE A 124 0.52 7.48 -0.70
C PHE A 124 0.70 7.21 0.79
N ASN A 125 0.83 8.29 1.57
CA ASN A 125 1.01 8.20 3.01
C ASN A 125 -0.19 8.84 3.74
N PRO A 126 -1.16 8.04 4.23
CA PRO A 126 -2.35 8.56 4.91
C PRO A 126 -2.00 9.42 6.13
N ILE A 127 -1.00 9.02 6.89
CA ILE A 127 -0.57 9.72 8.11
C ILE A 127 -0.05 11.12 7.74
N SER A 128 0.79 11.21 6.69
CA SER A 128 1.29 12.50 6.21
C SER A 128 0.19 13.41 5.68
N ILE A 129 -0.80 12.87 4.96
CA ILE A 129 -1.95 13.63 4.43
C ILE A 129 -2.81 14.18 5.57
N ILE A 130 -3.18 13.33 6.53
CA ILE A 130 -4.02 13.72 7.68
C ILE A 130 -3.29 14.76 8.52
N ARG A 131 -2.01 14.52 8.85
CA ARG A 131 -1.17 15.48 9.59
C ARG A 131 -1.14 16.82 8.88
N ALA A 132 -0.89 16.81 7.56
CA ALA A 132 -0.82 18.04 6.79
C ALA A 132 -2.16 18.79 6.76
N GLY A 133 -3.27 18.07 6.62
CA GLY A 133 -4.62 18.64 6.70
C GLY A 133 -4.88 19.32 8.04
N ILE A 134 -4.58 18.65 9.16
CA ILE A 134 -4.77 19.20 10.51
C ILE A 134 -3.89 20.44 10.72
N THR A 135 -2.61 20.38 10.36
CA THR A 135 -1.68 21.51 10.52
C THR A 135 -2.10 22.71 9.69
N ASN A 136 -2.49 22.50 8.43
CA ASN A 136 -2.90 23.59 7.54
C ASN A 136 -4.24 24.20 8.00
N ALA A 137 -5.18 23.37 8.45
CA ALA A 137 -6.45 23.84 9.00
C ALA A 137 -6.26 24.68 10.27
N LYS A 138 -5.39 24.24 11.19
CA LYS A 138 -5.06 25.02 12.40
C LYS A 138 -4.35 26.33 12.09
N ALA A 139 -3.55 26.37 11.04
CA ALA A 139 -2.80 27.56 10.65
C ALA A 139 -3.59 28.54 9.76
N GLY A 140 -4.73 28.12 9.20
CA GLY A 140 -5.49 28.89 8.21
C GLY A 140 -4.77 29.09 6.87
N GLN A 141 -3.61 28.44 6.67
CA GLN A 141 -2.79 28.52 5.47
C GLN A 141 -2.04 27.21 5.22
N ILE A 142 -1.52 27.02 4.01
CA ILE A 142 -0.74 25.85 3.65
C ILE A 142 0.67 25.98 4.24
N LEU A 143 0.93 25.31 5.36
CA LEU A 143 2.26 25.24 6.00
C LEU A 143 3.05 24.00 5.61
N CYS A 144 2.36 22.89 5.35
CA CYS A 144 3.01 21.62 5.04
C CYS A 144 2.29 20.83 3.95
N GLY A 145 3.09 20.15 3.13
CA GLY A 145 2.62 19.23 2.11
C GLY A 145 2.40 17.82 2.66
N GLY A 146 1.44 17.11 2.10
CA GLY A 146 1.20 15.68 2.36
C GLY A 146 1.45 14.77 1.16
N SER A 147 2.11 15.28 0.10
CA SER A 147 2.32 14.53 -1.15
C SER A 147 3.56 13.65 -1.05
N THR A 148 3.48 12.41 -1.52
CA THR A 148 4.62 11.49 -1.64
C THR A 148 5.34 11.68 -2.97
N ILE A 149 6.54 11.12 -3.10
CA ILE A 149 7.27 11.14 -4.39
C ILE A 149 6.43 10.48 -5.50
N THR A 150 5.73 9.40 -5.19
CA THR A 150 4.86 8.69 -6.16
C THR A 150 3.72 9.57 -6.66
N MET A 151 3.04 10.30 -5.78
CA MET A 151 2.00 11.26 -6.18
C MET A 151 2.57 12.39 -7.04
N GLN A 152 3.78 12.85 -6.73
CA GLN A 152 4.46 13.86 -7.54
C GLN A 152 4.80 13.34 -8.94
N VAL A 153 5.22 12.08 -9.06
CA VAL A 153 5.45 11.42 -10.36
C VAL A 153 4.13 11.28 -11.13
N ALA A 154 3.05 10.84 -10.50
CA ALA A 154 1.73 10.77 -11.12
C ALA A 154 1.28 12.14 -11.68
N ARG A 155 1.49 13.21 -10.90
CA ARG A 155 1.21 14.59 -11.33
C ARG A 155 2.05 15.03 -12.53
N MET A 156 3.33 14.64 -12.59
CA MET A 156 4.19 14.98 -13.73
C MET A 156 3.80 14.22 -15.00
N MET A 157 3.27 12.99 -14.87
CA MET A 157 2.78 12.21 -16.00
C MET A 157 1.45 12.76 -16.57
N GLU A 158 0.59 13.29 -15.71
CA GLU A 158 -0.70 13.83 -16.13
C GLU A 158 -0.98 15.18 -15.46
N PRO A 159 -0.39 16.28 -15.98
CA PRO A 159 -0.59 17.61 -15.42
C PRO A 159 -2.08 17.99 -15.42
N LYS A 160 -2.60 18.34 -14.24
CA LYS A 160 -3.99 18.78 -14.05
C LYS A 160 -4.05 20.08 -13.22
N PRO A 161 -5.13 20.88 -13.34
CA PRO A 161 -5.33 22.07 -12.51
C PRO A 161 -5.28 21.73 -11.01
N ARG A 162 -4.79 22.65 -10.19
CA ARG A 162 -4.66 22.45 -8.73
C ARG A 162 -6.04 22.48 -8.05
N THR A 163 -6.65 21.31 -7.98
CA THR A 163 -7.96 21.09 -7.32
C THR A 163 -7.91 19.87 -6.42
N ILE A 164 -8.83 19.78 -5.46
CA ILE A 164 -8.99 18.59 -4.61
C ILE A 164 -9.28 17.35 -5.46
N LYS A 165 -10.08 17.49 -6.54
CA LYS A 165 -10.36 16.41 -7.48
C LYS A 165 -9.09 15.90 -8.16
N SER A 166 -8.23 16.81 -8.65
CA SER A 166 -6.93 16.42 -9.21
C SER A 166 -6.06 15.72 -8.17
N LYS A 167 -6.14 16.16 -6.91
CA LYS A 167 -5.40 15.53 -5.81
C LYS A 167 -5.86 14.11 -5.50
N LEU A 168 -7.16 13.83 -5.64
CA LEU A 168 -7.71 12.48 -5.53
C LEU A 168 -7.29 11.57 -6.69
N ILE A 169 -7.06 12.14 -7.88
CA ILE A 169 -6.54 11.40 -9.03
C ILE A 169 -5.04 11.07 -8.87
N GLU A 170 -4.30 11.92 -8.16
CA GLU A 170 -2.87 11.68 -7.84
C GLU A 170 -2.67 10.56 -6.80
N LEU A 171 -3.69 10.20 -6.02
CA LEU A 171 -3.67 9.13 -5.02
C LEU A 171 -3.87 7.75 -5.66
#